data_AF-A0A1Y2WXG2-F1
#
_entry.id   AF-A0A1Y2WXG2-F1
#
_cell.length_a   1.000
_cell.length_b   1.000
_cell.length_c   1.000
_cell.angle_alpha   90.00
_cell.angle_beta   90.00
_cell.angle_gamma   90.00
#
_symmetry.space_group_name_H-M   'P 1'
#
loop_
_entity.id
_entity.type
_entity.pdbx_description
1 polymer ?
#
loop_
_entity_poly.entity_id
_entity_poly.type
_entity_poly.pdbx_seq_one_letter_code
_entity_poly.pdbx_strand_id
1 'polypeptide(L)'
;MARPLPIETLTMIFTDEGLCSNDLKSLRLTQRQWEDVATNLLFKRVCVSRLKKDRDAFFNIASSPHLAQAARILIWYELPNDIPDWLGNASSPNTAYQELEDPAASIIFNDLYSQVGDLFWCSFQRGLFRSGGFNGTAQEMVKLDEFMAQF
;
A
#
# COMPACT_ATOMS: atom_id res chain seq x y z
N MET A 1 -33.15 24.27 20.37
CA MET A 1 -32.44 23.19 19.67
C MET A 1 -32.00 23.73 18.33
N ALA A 2 -30.69 23.74 18.05
CA ALA A 2 -30.18 24.16 16.74
C ALA A 2 -30.61 23.14 15.68
N ARG A 3 -30.98 23.61 14.48
CA ARG A 3 -31.30 22.69 13.37
C ARG A 3 -30.00 21.99 12.93
N PRO A 4 -30.05 20.67 12.67
CA PRO A 4 -28.90 19.98 12.11
C PRO A 4 -28.54 20.58 10.75
N LEU A 5 -27.25 20.75 10.49
CA LEU A 5 -26.77 21.23 9.21
C LEU A 5 -27.12 20.20 8.11
N PRO A 6 -27.42 20.65 6.88
CA PRO A 6 -27.53 19.77 5.72
C PRO A 6 -26.24 18.97 5.50
N ILE A 7 -26.38 17.77 4.95
CA ILE A 7 -25.25 16.86 4.75
C ILE A 7 -24.25 17.42 3.74
N GLU A 8 -24.72 18.18 2.75
CA GLU A 8 -23.92 18.85 1.74
C GLU A 8 -23.03 19.93 2.37
N THR A 9 -23.59 20.69 3.33
CA THR A 9 -22.84 21.70 4.08
C THR A 9 -21.78 21.07 4.97
N LEU A 10 -22.12 19.97 5.66
CA LEU A 10 -21.14 19.22 6.45
C LEU A 10 -20.03 18.65 5.59
N THR A 11 -20.37 18.09 4.42
CA THR A 11 -19.39 17.56 3.48
C THR A 11 -18.44 18.65 3.02
N MET A 12 -18.96 19.83 2.65
CA MET A 12 -18.15 20.98 2.23
C MET A 12 -17.16 21.41 3.31
N ILE A 13 -17.61 21.50 4.58
CA ILE A 13 -16.75 21.83 5.72
C ILE A 13 -15.68 20.75 5.91
N PHE A 14 -16.05 19.47 5.83
CA PHE A 14 -15.13 18.37 6.11
C PHE A 14 -14.12 18.14 4.97
N THR A 15 -14.40 18.63 3.77
CA THR A 15 -13.47 18.61 2.64
C THR A 15 -12.52 19.81 2.59
N ASP A 16 -12.61 20.72 3.56
CA ASP A 16 -11.71 21.87 3.66
C ASP A 16 -10.24 21.42 3.80
N GLU A 17 -9.34 22.08 3.05
CA GLU A 17 -7.92 21.73 3.03
C GLU A 17 -7.21 21.95 4.37
N GLY A 18 -7.81 22.74 5.27
CA GLY A 18 -7.31 22.93 6.63
C GLY A 18 -7.54 21.73 7.56
N LEU A 19 -8.39 20.77 7.18
CA LEU A 19 -8.67 19.58 7.98
C LEU A 19 -7.82 18.39 7.53
N CYS A 20 -7.10 17.79 8.47
CA CYS A 20 -6.32 16.58 8.22
C CYS A 20 -7.13 15.31 8.56
N SER A 21 -6.58 14.15 8.18
CA SER A 21 -7.21 12.85 8.50
C SER A 21 -7.46 12.63 9.99
N ASN A 22 -6.62 13.18 10.87
CA ASN A 22 -6.82 13.06 12.32
C ASN A 22 -8.00 13.91 12.82
N ASP A 23 -8.24 15.06 12.20
CA ASP A 23 -9.40 15.89 12.51
C ASP A 23 -10.68 15.18 12.09
N LEU A 24 -10.70 14.58 10.89
CA LEU A 24 -11.82 13.77 10.43
C LEU A 24 -12.11 12.57 11.35
N LYS A 25 -11.08 11.90 11.88
CA LYS A 25 -11.26 10.83 12.88
C LYS A 25 -11.90 11.35 14.16
N SER A 26 -11.50 12.53 14.61
CA SER A 26 -12.07 13.18 15.79
C SER A 26 -13.52 13.59 15.55
N LEU A 27 -13.81 14.23 14.40
CA LEU A 27 -15.15 14.62 13.98
C LEU A 27 -16.11 13.43 13.82
N ARG A 28 -15.59 12.26 13.42
CA ARG A 28 -16.38 11.02 13.36
C ARG A 28 -16.95 10.63 14.73
N LEU A 29 -16.25 10.97 15.82
CA LEU A 29 -16.60 10.55 17.19
C LEU A 29 -17.45 11.58 17.95
N THR A 30 -17.63 12.80 17.44
CA THR A 30 -18.35 13.87 18.16
C THR A 30 -19.87 13.72 18.07
N GLN A 31 -20.40 13.36 16.89
CA GLN A 31 -21.83 13.25 16.66
C GLN A 31 -22.15 12.20 15.59
N ARG A 32 -23.21 11.41 15.82
CA ARG A 32 -23.64 10.34 14.91
C ARG A 32 -23.95 10.82 13.48
N GLN A 33 -24.46 12.04 13.32
CA GLN A 33 -24.69 12.63 11.98
C GLN A 33 -23.38 12.86 11.21
N TRP A 34 -22.29 13.13 11.92
CA TRP A 34 -20.99 13.40 11.33
C TRP A 34 -20.21 12.11 11.06
N GLU A 35 -20.58 11.03 11.75
CA GLU A 35 -19.98 9.72 11.60
C GLU A 35 -19.98 9.24 10.15
N ASP A 36 -21.15 9.29 9.50
CA ASP A 36 -21.30 8.84 8.11
C ASP A 36 -20.49 9.70 7.14
N VAL A 37 -20.53 11.03 7.31
CA VAL A 37 -19.81 11.98 6.44
C VAL A 37 -18.29 11.80 6.59
N ALA A 38 -17.80 11.77 7.83
CA ALA A 38 -16.39 11.61 8.12
C ALA A 38 -15.88 10.23 7.67
N THR A 39 -16.66 9.17 7.88
CA THR A 39 -16.30 7.81 7.41
C THR A 39 -16.18 7.77 5.89
N ASN A 40 -17.16 8.33 5.18
CA ASN A 40 -17.12 8.39 3.72
C ASN A 40 -15.88 9.13 3.19
N LEU A 41 -15.46 10.20 3.87
CA LEU A 41 -14.27 10.96 3.47
C LEU A 41 -12.96 10.26 3.84
N LEU A 42 -12.87 9.67 5.05
CA LEU A 42 -11.70 8.96 5.54
C LEU A 42 -11.36 7.73 4.69
N PHE A 43 -12.38 6.97 4.28
CA PHE A 43 -12.21 5.72 3.56
C PHE A 43 -12.47 5.86 2.05
N LYS A 44 -12.73 7.09 1.54
CA LYS A 44 -12.94 7.37 0.11
C LYS A 44 -11.82 6.80 -0.75
N ARG A 45 -10.58 7.00 -0.31
CA ARG A 45 -9.35 6.57 -0.97
C ARG A 45 -8.71 5.49 -0.12
N VAL A 46 -8.61 4.29 -0.67
CA VAL A 46 -7.89 3.19 -0.06
C VAL A 46 -6.59 3.03 -0.83
N CYS A 47 -5.47 3.08 -0.11
CA CYS A 47 -4.16 2.92 -0.70
C CYS A 47 -3.65 1.51 -0.44
N VAL A 48 -3.14 0.86 -1.48
CA VAL A 48 -2.53 -0.46 -1.40
C VAL A 48 -1.13 -0.38 -1.99
N SER A 49 -0.16 -0.91 -1.24
CA SER A 49 1.20 -1.14 -1.74
C SER A 49 1.53 -2.62 -1.65
N ARG A 50 2.77 -2.99 -1.99
CA ARG A 50 3.27 -4.36 -1.84
C ARG A 50 3.46 -4.77 -0.38
N LEU A 51 3.29 -3.88 0.59
CA LEU A 51 3.40 -4.19 2.02
C LEU A 51 2.21 -5.02 2.51
N LYS A 52 2.48 -6.09 3.27
CA LYS A 52 1.44 -6.94 3.89
C LYS A 52 0.46 -6.11 4.71
N LYS A 53 0.97 -5.12 5.45
CA LYS A 53 0.16 -4.19 6.24
C LYS A 53 -0.91 -3.47 5.41
N ASP A 54 -0.57 -3.02 4.20
CA ASP A 54 -1.51 -2.28 3.36
C ASP A 54 -2.54 -3.22 2.73
N ARG A 55 -2.12 -4.43 2.36
CA ARG A 55 -3.04 -5.51 1.96
C ARG A 55 -4.03 -5.83 3.09
N ASP A 56 -3.54 -6.04 4.30
CA ASP A 56 -4.38 -6.39 5.45
C ASP A 56 -5.34 -5.24 5.79
N ALA A 57 -4.87 -3.99 5.74
CA ALA A 57 -5.72 -2.81 5.90
C ALA A 57 -6.83 -2.76 4.85
N PHE A 58 -6.51 -3.04 3.58
CA PHE A 58 -7.51 -3.12 2.51
C PHE A 58 -8.53 -4.23 2.75
N PHE A 59 -8.10 -5.44 3.10
CA PHE A 59 -9.02 -6.54 3.40
C PHE A 59 -9.89 -6.26 4.63
N ASN A 60 -9.37 -5.59 5.65
CA ASN A 60 -10.15 -5.16 6.83
C ASN A 60 -11.23 -4.14 6.46
N ILE A 61 -10.97 -3.26 5.49
CA ILE A 61 -11.96 -2.33 4.95
C ILE A 61 -13.01 -3.10 4.13
N ALA A 62 -12.55 -3.98 3.23
CA ALA A 62 -13.41 -4.77 2.34
C ALA A 62 -14.32 -5.75 3.10
N SER A 63 -13.85 -6.32 4.21
CA SER A 63 -14.63 -7.25 5.05
C SER A 63 -15.73 -6.57 5.85
N SER A 64 -15.74 -5.23 5.90
CA SER A 64 -16.68 -4.44 6.68
C SER A 64 -17.69 -3.73 5.77
N PRO A 65 -18.96 -4.17 5.70
CA PRO A 65 -19.92 -3.63 4.73
C PRO A 65 -20.09 -2.10 4.80
N HIS A 66 -20.01 -1.51 6.00
CA HIS A 66 -20.16 -0.07 6.19
C HIS A 66 -18.92 0.73 5.74
N LEU A 67 -17.72 0.14 5.76
CA LEU A 67 -16.49 0.78 5.27
C LEU A 67 -16.27 0.51 3.77
N ALA A 68 -16.61 -0.69 3.30
CA ALA A 68 -16.53 -1.07 1.90
C ALA A 68 -17.37 -0.15 1.00
N GLN A 69 -18.54 0.30 1.48
CA GLN A 69 -19.38 1.27 0.76
C GLN A 69 -18.77 2.67 0.65
N ALA A 70 -17.88 3.04 1.58
CA ALA A 70 -17.17 4.31 1.58
C ALA A 70 -15.98 4.32 0.62
N ALA A 71 -15.37 3.16 0.35
CA ALA A 71 -14.27 3.03 -0.60
C ALA A 71 -14.73 3.30 -2.04
N ARG A 72 -14.17 4.34 -2.66
CA ARG A 72 -14.49 4.74 -4.04
C ARG A 72 -13.30 4.74 -4.97
N ILE A 73 -12.11 4.94 -4.42
CA ILE A 73 -10.87 5.08 -5.17
C ILE A 73 -9.86 4.13 -4.55
N LEU A 74 -9.38 3.18 -5.34
CA LEU A 74 -8.23 2.35 -4.99
C LEU A 74 -6.99 2.98 -5.60
N ILE A 75 -6.00 3.31 -4.78
CA ILE A 75 -4.70 3.81 -5.22
C ILE A 75 -3.67 2.72 -5.01
N TRP A 76 -3.10 2.22 -6.10
CA TRP A 76 -2.01 1.28 -6.06
C TRP A 76 -0.68 2.03 -6.09
N TYR A 77 0.09 1.98 -5.01
CA TYR A 77 1.43 2.57 -4.98
C TYR A 77 2.45 1.59 -5.55
N GLU A 78 2.86 1.84 -6.79
CA GLU A 78 4.04 1.23 -7.37
C GLU A 78 5.29 1.94 -6.82
N LEU A 79 6.24 1.19 -6.28
CA LEU A 79 7.53 1.74 -5.87
C LEU A 79 8.36 1.97 -7.14
N PRO A 80 8.82 3.21 -7.44
CA PRO A 80 9.82 3.42 -8.47
C PRO A 80 11.07 2.62 -8.08
N ASN A 81 11.64 1.86 -9.02
CA ASN A 81 12.78 0.94 -8.84
C ASN A 81 12.44 -0.50 -8.39
N ASP A 82 11.33 -1.04 -8.88
CA ASP A 82 10.98 -2.47 -8.81
C ASP A 82 11.99 -3.43 -9.47
N ILE A 83 13.01 -2.87 -10.11
CA ILE A 83 14.27 -3.54 -10.44
C ILE A 83 15.32 -2.55 -9.92
N PRO A 84 16.07 -2.85 -8.86
CA PRO A 84 17.18 -1.99 -8.52
C PRO A 84 18.13 -1.97 -9.72
N ASP A 85 18.64 -0.81 -10.13
CA ASP A 85 19.42 -0.64 -11.36
C ASP A 85 20.62 -1.62 -11.50
N TRP A 86 21.08 -2.22 -10.40
CA TRP A 86 22.07 -3.30 -10.41
C TRP A 86 21.58 -4.63 -11.02
N LEU A 87 20.27 -4.85 -11.18
CA LEU A 87 19.68 -6.03 -11.85
C LEU A 87 19.33 -5.74 -13.33
N GLY A 88 19.13 -4.48 -13.72
CA GLY A 88 18.87 -4.08 -15.11
C GLY A 88 20.11 -4.09 -16.00
N ASN A 89 21.30 -3.99 -15.39
CA ASN A 89 22.58 -3.77 -16.07
C ASN A 89 23.47 -5.02 -16.06
N ALA A 90 22.92 -6.20 -15.78
CA ALA A 90 23.62 -7.48 -15.71
C ALA A 90 24.13 -8.01 -17.08
N SER A 91 24.36 -7.12 -18.04
CA SER A 91 25.22 -7.38 -19.21
C SER A 91 26.71 -7.24 -18.86
N SER A 92 27.07 -6.86 -17.63
CA SER A 92 28.43 -6.99 -17.10
C SER A 92 28.39 -7.43 -15.63
N PRO A 93 28.86 -8.65 -15.31
CA PRO A 93 28.92 -9.14 -13.92
C PRO A 93 29.94 -8.38 -13.05
N ASN A 94 30.68 -7.42 -13.60
CA ASN A 94 31.93 -6.94 -12.99
C ASN A 94 31.91 -5.49 -12.47
N THR A 95 30.78 -4.78 -12.43
CA THR A 95 30.84 -3.33 -12.09
C THR A 95 29.86 -2.80 -11.05
N ALA A 96 28.94 -3.60 -10.49
CA ALA A 96 27.98 -3.09 -9.48
C ALA A 96 28.25 -3.54 -8.03
N TYR A 97 29.24 -4.41 -7.81
CA TYR A 97 29.58 -4.93 -6.46
C TYR A 97 30.93 -4.42 -5.92
N GLN A 98 31.58 -3.48 -6.60
CA GLN A 98 32.95 -3.10 -6.27
C GLN A 98 33.10 -1.84 -5.41
N GLU A 99 32.02 -1.17 -4.99
CA GLU A 99 32.14 0.12 -4.28
C GLU A 99 31.64 0.14 -2.83
N LEU A 100 31.19 -0.97 -2.24
CA LEU A 100 30.88 -1.00 -0.79
C LEU A 100 31.31 -2.33 -0.16
N GLU A 101 32.61 -2.57 -0.09
CA GLU A 101 33.21 -3.55 0.82
C GLU A 101 33.21 -3.03 2.28
N ASP A 102 32.08 -2.52 2.77
CA ASP A 102 31.90 -2.39 4.22
C ASP A 102 31.24 -3.69 4.73
N PRO A 103 31.96 -4.52 5.51
CA PRO A 103 31.39 -5.74 6.07
C PRO A 103 30.15 -5.45 6.94
N ALA A 104 30.05 -4.27 7.55
CA ALA A 104 28.87 -3.87 8.31
C ALA A 104 27.65 -3.65 7.41
N ALA A 105 27.83 -3.04 6.24
CA ALA A 105 26.75 -2.83 5.27
C ALA A 105 26.24 -4.16 4.69
N SER A 106 27.13 -5.12 4.45
CA SER A 106 26.76 -6.48 4.00
C SER A 106 25.91 -7.22 5.03
N ILE A 107 26.24 -7.10 6.32
CA ILE A 107 25.46 -7.72 7.41
C ILE A 107 24.07 -7.08 7.50
N ILE A 108 23.99 -5.75 7.51
CA ILE A 108 22.71 -5.02 7.57
C ILE A 108 21.85 -5.35 6.35
N PHE A 109 22.46 -5.43 5.17
CA PHE A 109 21.74 -5.76 3.95
C PHE A 109 21.17 -7.18 3.99
N ASN A 110 21.95 -8.17 4.44
CA ASN A 110 21.48 -9.55 4.58
C ASN A 110 20.38 -9.70 5.63
N ASP A 111 20.49 -9.00 6.77
CA ASP A 111 19.47 -9.00 7.82
C ASP A 111 18.17 -8.36 7.31
N LEU A 112 18.26 -7.19 6.66
CA LEU A 112 17.11 -6.53 6.06
C LEU A 112 16.46 -7.41 4.98
N TYR A 113 17.26 -8.03 4.11
CA TYR A 113 16.79 -8.92 3.05
C TYR A 113 16.04 -10.13 3.59
N SER A 114 16.50 -10.68 4.73
CA SER A 114 15.81 -11.77 5.42
C SER A 114 14.41 -11.37 5.91
N GLN A 115 14.22 -10.10 6.26
CA GLN A 115 12.96 -9.53 6.75
C GLN A 115 12.05 -9.01 5.63
N VAL A 116 12.56 -8.76 4.42
CA VAL A 116 11.77 -8.28 3.27
C VAL A 116 10.65 -9.28 2.92
N GLY A 117 10.92 -10.59 2.93
CA GLY A 117 9.89 -11.61 2.66
C GLY A 117 8.71 -11.57 3.65
N ASP A 118 8.97 -11.09 4.87
CA ASP A 118 7.95 -10.96 5.90
C ASP A 118 7.15 -9.67 5.77
N LEU A 119 7.73 -8.61 5.21
CA LEU A 119 7.07 -7.31 5.08
C LEU A 119 6.20 -7.19 3.82
N PHE A 120 6.54 -7.89 2.74
CA PHE A 120 5.87 -7.75 1.45
C PHE A 120 5.00 -8.97 1.10
N TRP A 121 3.81 -8.75 0.55
CA TRP A 121 2.92 -9.84 0.10
C TRP A 121 3.07 -10.17 -1.38
N CYS A 122 3.63 -9.25 -2.16
CA CYS A 122 4.07 -9.49 -3.52
C CYS A 122 5.59 -9.60 -3.53
N SER A 123 6.13 -10.72 -3.97
CA SER A 123 7.57 -10.95 -4.05
C SER A 123 8.22 -9.87 -4.93
N PHE A 124 9.35 -9.32 -4.45
CA PHE A 124 10.22 -8.36 -5.15
C PHE A 124 10.88 -8.97 -6.41
N GLN A 125 10.38 -10.12 -6.90
CA GLN A 125 11.09 -11.00 -7.80
C GLN A 125 11.24 -10.46 -9.23
N ARG A 126 10.59 -9.34 -9.61
CA ARG A 126 10.72 -8.79 -10.97
C ARG A 126 12.17 -8.54 -11.40
N GLY A 127 13.07 -8.20 -10.47
CA GLY A 127 14.50 -8.01 -10.76
C GLY A 127 15.32 -9.30 -10.87
N LEU A 128 14.93 -10.40 -10.21
CA LEU A 128 15.75 -11.63 -10.17
C LEU A 128 15.54 -12.55 -11.37
N PHE A 129 14.51 -12.31 -12.19
CA PHE A 129 14.13 -13.17 -13.32
C PHE A 129 15.16 -13.23 -14.48
N ARG A 130 16.27 -12.49 -14.42
CA ARG A 130 17.36 -12.63 -15.41
C ARG A 130 18.51 -13.53 -15.00
N SER A 131 18.65 -13.89 -13.72
CA SER A 131 19.73 -14.77 -13.27
C SER A 131 19.17 -16.10 -12.78
N GLY A 132 19.10 -17.04 -13.71
CA GLY A 132 19.00 -18.49 -13.55
C GLY A 132 18.46 -19.07 -12.24
N GLY A 133 17.25 -19.63 -12.31
CA GLY A 133 16.93 -20.89 -11.63
C GLY A 133 16.11 -20.80 -10.34
N PHE A 134 14.82 -20.46 -10.44
CA PHE A 134 13.82 -20.90 -9.45
C PHE A 134 12.49 -21.19 -10.15
N ASN A 135 12.01 -22.44 -10.05
CA ASN A 135 10.81 -22.96 -10.71
C ASN A 135 9.48 -22.56 -10.00
N GLY A 136 9.45 -21.42 -9.31
CA GLY A 136 8.27 -20.95 -8.54
C GLY A 136 7.26 -20.11 -9.34
N THR A 137 7.52 -19.89 -10.63
CA THR A 137 7.07 -18.69 -11.37
C THR A 137 5.60 -18.67 -11.82
N ALA A 138 4.94 -19.81 -12.03
CA ALA A 138 3.57 -19.81 -12.55
C ALA A 138 2.52 -19.46 -11.48
N GLN A 139 2.73 -19.88 -10.24
CA GLN A 139 1.70 -19.73 -9.19
C GLN A 139 1.61 -18.31 -8.64
N GLU A 140 2.70 -17.54 -8.61
CA GLU A 140 2.68 -16.18 -8.04
C GLU A 140 2.10 -15.14 -9.01
N MET A 141 2.35 -15.29 -10.32
CA MET A 141 1.70 -14.45 -11.33
C MET A 141 0.20 -14.73 -11.40
N VAL A 142 -0.20 -16.01 -11.31
CA VAL A 142 -1.60 -16.39 -11.17
C VAL A 142 -2.23 -15.78 -9.92
N LYS A 143 -1.54 -15.75 -8.77
CA LYS A 143 -2.08 -15.13 -7.55
C LYS A 143 -2.32 -13.63 -7.67
N LEU A 144 -1.45 -12.90 -8.38
CA LEU A 144 -1.65 -11.47 -8.57
C LEU A 144 -2.76 -11.21 -9.59
N ASP A 145 -2.79 -11.93 -10.71
CA ASP A 145 -3.85 -11.81 -11.70
C ASP A 145 -5.20 -12.27 -11.14
N GLU A 146 -5.22 -13.32 -10.31
CA GLU A 146 -6.40 -13.81 -9.59
C GLU A 146 -6.85 -12.79 -8.53
N PHE A 147 -5.92 -12.17 -7.79
CA PHE A 147 -6.24 -11.09 -6.86
C PHE A 147 -6.84 -9.88 -7.61
N MET A 148 -6.26 -9.48 -8.76
CA MET A 148 -6.76 -8.36 -9.55
C MET A 148 -8.08 -8.70 -10.25
N ALA A 149 -8.32 -9.96 -10.61
CA ALA A 149 -9.57 -10.43 -11.22
C ALA A 149 -10.73 -10.55 -10.23
N GLN A 150 -10.47 -10.49 -8.92
CA GLN A 150 -11.50 -10.46 -7.87
C GLN A 150 -12.09 -9.07 -7.64
N PHE A 151 -11.63 -8.04 -8.38
CA PHE A 151 -12.10 -6.66 -8.32
C PHE A 151 -12.43 -6.12 -9.72
#